data_AF-A0A955M0E3-F1
#
_entry.id   AF-A0A955M0E3-F1
#
_cell.length_a   1.000
_cell.length_b   1.000
_cell.length_c   1.000
_cell.angle_alpha   90.00
_cell.angle_beta   90.00
_cell.angle_gamma   90.00
#
_symmetry.space_group_name_H-M   'P 1'
#
loop_
_entity.id
_entity.type
_entity.pdbx_description
1 polymer ?
#
loop_
_entity_poly.entity_id
_entity_poly.type
_entity_poly.pdbx_seq_one_letter_code
_entity_poly.pdbx_strand_id
1 'polypeptide(L)'
;MLKAMKEQLKTLATTDQKNFHIHLRDRVGKKATAILEERLKEIIILMPDLVNRIYLHWNRSAHDSKVKSIGGYLLTYLYTPEDFLPTSDWGLFGYLDDAYLVAKVYTQVIDELKSNQTNISGIDAEYYDQAIYLKRYVRGVIPRETKKIDEMVEQLVQGNNKLFEEIFK
;
A
#
# COMPACT_ATOMS: atom_id res chain seq x y z
N MET A 1 -3.97 9.02 15.19
CA MET A 1 -4.72 8.74 13.96
C MET A 1 -4.41 7.35 13.41
N LEU A 2 -3.19 7.07 12.91
CA LEU A 2 -2.83 5.77 12.32
C LEU A 2 -3.01 4.56 13.26
N LYS A 3 -2.75 4.71 14.57
CA LYS A 3 -3.04 3.66 15.56
C LYS A 3 -4.54 3.31 15.63
N ALA A 4 -5.41 4.31 15.60
CA ALA A 4 -6.86 4.09 15.62
C ALA A 4 -7.33 3.43 14.32
N MET A 5 -6.82 3.88 13.17
CA MET A 5 -7.07 3.24 11.88
C MET A 5 -6.65 1.76 11.88
N LYS A 6 -5.46 1.44 12.42
CA LYS A 6 -5.00 0.06 12.54
C LYS A 6 -5.93 -0.81 13.38
N GLU A 7 -6.41 -0.31 14.51
CA GLU A 7 -7.36 -1.05 15.34
C GLU A 7 -8.71 -1.23 14.61
N GLN A 8 -9.19 -0.20 13.89
CA GLN A 8 -10.38 -0.33 13.04
C GLN A 8 -10.22 -1.39 11.96
N LEU A 9 -9.08 -1.42 11.26
CA LEU A 9 -8.79 -2.43 10.23
C LEU A 9 -8.71 -3.84 10.81
N LYS A 10 -8.16 -4.02 12.02
CA LYS A 10 -8.18 -5.31 12.73
C LYS A 10 -9.60 -5.74 13.07
N THR A 11 -10.45 -4.82 13.54
CA THR A 11 -11.86 -5.11 13.77
C THR A 11 -12.53 -5.53 12.47
N LEU A 12 -12.38 -4.76 11.39
CA LEU A 12 -12.94 -5.08 10.07
C LEU A 12 -12.45 -6.43 9.53
N ALA A 13 -11.17 -6.78 9.72
CA ALA A 13 -10.60 -8.07 9.34
C ALA A 13 -11.32 -9.28 9.95
N THR A 14 -11.93 -9.09 11.11
CA THR A 14 -12.72 -10.11 11.81
C THR A 14 -14.21 -10.00 11.49
N THR A 15 -14.78 -8.79 11.47
CA THR A 15 -16.22 -8.60 11.28
C THR A 15 -16.68 -8.72 9.82
N ASP A 16 -15.82 -8.43 8.86
CA ASP A 16 -16.13 -8.44 7.42
C ASP A 16 -15.69 -9.73 6.71
N GLN A 17 -15.38 -10.79 7.47
CA GLN A 17 -14.78 -12.02 6.95
C GLN A 17 -15.58 -12.65 5.79
N LYS A 18 -16.90 -12.76 5.93
CA LYS A 18 -17.75 -13.37 4.90
C LYS A 18 -17.73 -12.57 3.60
N ASN A 19 -17.86 -11.25 3.69
CA ASN A 19 -17.88 -10.37 2.53
C ASN A 19 -16.53 -10.36 1.82
N PHE A 20 -15.44 -10.25 2.59
CA PHE A 20 -14.09 -10.34 2.08
C PHE A 20 -13.85 -11.64 1.30
N HIS A 21 -14.29 -12.78 1.84
CA HIS A 21 -14.15 -14.07 1.17
C HIS A 21 -14.94 -14.13 -0.15
N ILE A 22 -16.14 -13.54 -0.20
CA ILE A 22 -16.96 -13.49 -1.42
C ILE A 22 -16.21 -12.74 -2.51
N HIS A 23 -15.76 -11.51 -2.25
CA HIS A 23 -15.04 -10.70 -3.22
C HIS A 23 -13.70 -11.34 -3.65
N LEU A 24 -12.98 -11.96 -2.71
CA LEU A 24 -11.78 -12.72 -3.03
C LEU A 24 -12.09 -13.87 -3.99
N ARG A 25 -13.15 -14.63 -3.71
CA ARG A 25 -13.57 -15.76 -4.54
C ARG A 25 -14.06 -15.31 -5.92
N ASP A 26 -14.69 -14.15 -6.03
CA ASP A 26 -15.09 -13.60 -7.32
C ASP A 26 -13.88 -13.26 -8.21
N ARG A 27 -12.75 -12.85 -7.60
CA ARG A 27 -11.52 -12.53 -8.34
C ARG A 27 -10.68 -13.75 -8.69
N VAL A 28 -10.52 -14.72 -7.79
CA VAL A 28 -9.58 -15.85 -7.97
C VAL A 28 -10.22 -17.24 -7.98
N GLY A 29 -11.54 -17.32 -7.85
CA GLY A 29 -12.29 -18.57 -7.85
C GLY A 29 -11.87 -19.53 -6.75
N LYS A 30 -11.66 -20.80 -7.09
CA LYS A 30 -11.27 -21.87 -6.14
C LYS A 30 -9.90 -21.62 -5.47
N LYS A 31 -9.10 -20.66 -5.96
CA LYS A 31 -7.82 -20.29 -5.35
C LYS A 31 -7.97 -19.37 -4.14
N ALA A 32 -9.19 -18.95 -3.79
CA ALA A 32 -9.51 -18.20 -2.58
C ALA A 32 -9.37 -19.09 -1.32
N THR A 33 -8.14 -19.43 -0.97
CA THR A 33 -7.84 -20.23 0.23
C THR A 33 -7.82 -19.34 1.47
N ALA A 34 -8.03 -19.94 2.65
CA ALA A 34 -7.92 -19.24 3.92
C ALA A 34 -6.54 -18.59 4.10
N ILE A 35 -5.47 -19.27 3.68
CA ILE A 35 -4.10 -18.74 3.73
C ILE A 35 -3.98 -17.48 2.87
N LEU A 36 -4.50 -17.50 1.63
CA LEU A 36 -4.47 -16.31 0.76
C LEU A 36 -5.24 -15.15 1.41
N GLU A 37 -6.43 -15.43 1.95
CA GLU A 37 -7.25 -14.45 2.63
C GLU A 37 -6.53 -13.81 3.82
N GLU A 38 -5.87 -14.61 4.67
CA GLU A 38 -5.07 -14.13 5.79
C GLU A 38 -3.93 -13.21 5.32
N ARG A 39 -3.17 -13.60 4.28
CA ARG A 39 -2.09 -12.76 3.74
C ARG A 39 -2.56 -11.42 3.20
N LEU A 40 -3.75 -11.39 2.59
CA LEU A 40 -4.35 -10.16 2.09
C LEU A 40 -4.83 -9.25 3.22
N LYS A 41 -5.37 -9.82 4.31
CA LYS A 41 -5.73 -9.05 5.51
C LYS A 41 -4.49 -8.53 6.24
N GLU A 42 -3.41 -9.32 6.30
CA GLU A 42 -2.15 -8.92 6.91
C GLU A 42 -1.59 -7.64 6.30
N ILE A 43 -1.57 -7.52 4.97
CA ILE A 43 -1.05 -6.30 4.32
C ILE A 43 -1.94 -5.09 4.54
N ILE A 44 -3.27 -5.26 4.55
CA ILE A 44 -4.21 -4.19 4.88
C ILE A 44 -3.94 -3.70 6.31
N ILE A 45 -3.76 -4.60 7.27
CA ILE A 45 -3.49 -4.25 8.68
C ILE A 45 -2.09 -3.64 8.86
N LEU A 46 -1.12 -4.02 8.03
CA LEU A 46 0.25 -3.48 8.05
C LEU A 46 0.32 -2.06 7.49
N MET A 47 -0.59 -1.70 6.57
CA MET A 47 -0.61 -0.43 5.86
C MET A 47 -0.41 0.80 6.77
N PRO A 48 -1.12 0.99 7.91
CA PRO A 48 -0.93 2.18 8.75
C PRO A 48 0.49 2.29 9.35
N ASP A 49 1.15 1.16 9.62
CA ASP A 49 2.53 1.18 10.10
C ASP A 49 3.49 1.61 8.99
N LEU A 50 3.28 1.13 7.77
CA LEU A 50 4.07 1.54 6.60
C LEU A 50 3.91 3.03 6.33
N VAL A 51 2.68 3.57 6.37
CA VAL A 51 2.43 5.02 6.26
C VAL A 51 3.22 5.79 7.31
N ASN A 52 3.23 5.32 8.56
CA ASN A 52 4.00 5.95 9.62
C ASN A 52 5.51 5.93 9.33
N ARG A 53 6.05 4.82 8.83
CA ARG A 53 7.47 4.74 8.44
C ARG A 53 7.80 5.66 7.26
N ILE A 54 6.94 5.71 6.24
CA ILE A 54 7.10 6.62 5.10
C ILE A 54 7.13 8.07 5.59
N TYR A 55 6.21 8.47 6.46
CA TYR A 55 6.19 9.82 7.02
C TYR A 55 7.47 10.16 7.78
N LEU A 56 8.00 9.22 8.58
CA LEU A 56 9.26 9.42 9.30
C LEU A 56 10.44 9.66 8.35
N HIS A 57 10.56 8.85 7.29
CA HIS A 57 11.63 8.99 6.29
C HIS A 57 11.45 10.25 5.45
N TRP A 58 10.22 10.56 5.07
CA TRP A 58 9.85 11.79 4.36
C TRP A 58 10.21 13.04 5.17
N ASN A 59 9.93 13.06 6.47
CA ASN A 59 10.21 14.21 7.33
C ASN A 59 11.71 14.45 7.53
N ARG A 60 12.52 13.38 7.49
CA ARG A 60 13.98 13.44 7.68
C ARG A 60 14.76 13.66 6.38
N SER A 61 14.12 13.50 5.24
CA SER A 61 14.76 13.62 3.93
C SER A 61 14.94 15.08 3.51
N ALA A 62 16.04 15.35 2.79
CA ALA A 62 16.27 16.64 2.15
C ALA A 62 15.12 17.00 1.19
N HIS A 63 14.88 18.30 1.01
CA HIS A 63 13.73 18.80 0.24
C HIS A 63 13.71 18.26 -1.21
N ASP A 64 14.88 18.19 -1.84
CA ASP A 64 15.01 17.78 -3.24
C ASP A 64 15.22 16.27 -3.43
N SER A 65 15.07 15.47 -2.35
CA SER A 65 15.27 14.03 -2.45
C SER A 65 14.06 13.32 -3.06
N LYS A 66 14.32 12.20 -3.74
CA LYS A 66 13.25 11.32 -4.25
C LYS A 66 12.33 10.81 -3.15
N VAL A 67 12.88 10.52 -1.96
CA VAL A 67 12.08 10.12 -0.78
C VAL A 67 11.09 11.22 -0.38
N LYS A 68 11.50 12.49 -0.45
CA LYS A 68 10.62 13.63 -0.15
C LYS A 68 9.48 13.75 -1.17
N SER A 69 9.80 13.60 -2.46
CA SER A 69 8.83 13.63 -3.55
C SER A 69 7.80 12.50 -3.41
N ILE A 70 8.25 11.23 -3.43
CA ILE A 70 7.37 10.06 -3.46
C ILE A 70 6.55 9.96 -2.16
N GLY A 71 7.17 10.23 -1.01
CA GLY A 71 6.45 10.26 0.26
C GLY A 71 5.39 11.36 0.31
N GLY A 72 5.67 12.53 -0.28
CA GLY A 72 4.71 13.62 -0.39
C GLY A 72 3.48 13.22 -1.21
N TYR A 73 3.70 12.60 -2.37
CA TYR A 73 2.61 12.11 -3.23
C TYR A 73 1.69 11.12 -2.52
N LEU A 74 2.24 10.16 -1.79
CA LEU A 74 1.41 9.24 -1.02
C LEU A 74 0.57 9.96 0.04
N LEU A 75 1.16 10.91 0.76
CA LEU A 75 0.44 11.67 1.79
C LEU A 75 -0.69 12.51 1.18
N THR A 76 -0.47 13.08 -0.01
CA THR A 76 -1.52 13.77 -0.78
C THR A 76 -2.62 12.81 -1.22
N TYR A 77 -2.26 11.64 -1.74
CA TYR A 77 -3.23 10.60 -2.11
C TYR A 77 -4.07 10.17 -0.90
N LEU A 78 -3.46 9.91 0.25
CA LEU A 78 -4.19 9.50 1.46
C LEU A 78 -5.11 10.61 2.01
N TYR A 79 -4.89 11.87 1.63
CA TYR A 79 -5.77 12.98 1.99
C TYR A 79 -7.00 13.06 1.07
N THR A 80 -6.89 12.59 -0.16
CA THR A 80 -7.97 12.57 -1.16
C THR A 80 -7.88 11.29 -1.95
N PRO A 81 -8.24 10.13 -1.36
CA PRO A 81 -8.04 8.85 -1.99
C PRO A 81 -8.93 8.74 -3.24
N GLU A 82 -8.33 8.29 -4.34
CA GLU A 82 -9.08 7.84 -5.51
C GLU A 82 -9.27 6.33 -5.37
N ASP A 83 -10.45 5.93 -4.90
CA ASP A 83 -10.73 4.52 -4.64
C ASP A 83 -10.84 3.74 -5.97
N PHE A 84 -9.81 2.95 -6.35
CA PHE A 84 -9.99 1.98 -7.42
C PHE A 84 -10.97 0.88 -7.02
N LEU A 85 -11.08 0.63 -5.70
CA LEU A 85 -12.06 -0.26 -5.08
C LEU A 85 -12.79 0.48 -3.94
N PRO A 86 -13.94 1.14 -4.20
CA PRO A 86 -14.63 1.95 -3.21
C PRO A 86 -15.01 1.15 -1.96
N THR A 87 -14.52 1.60 -0.81
CA THR A 87 -14.76 0.88 0.47
C THR A 87 -16.24 0.76 0.82
N SER A 88 -17.09 1.66 0.31
CA SER A 88 -18.56 1.58 0.42
C SER A 88 -19.16 0.33 -0.20
N ASP A 89 -18.53 -0.19 -1.26
CA ASP A 89 -19.07 -1.27 -2.09
C ASP A 89 -18.36 -2.60 -1.80
N TRP A 90 -17.09 -2.54 -1.35
CA TRP A 90 -16.21 -3.70 -1.20
C TRP A 90 -15.83 -4.01 0.26
N GLY A 91 -16.23 -3.18 1.22
CA GLY A 91 -15.87 -3.35 2.62
C GLY A 91 -14.35 -3.38 2.83
N LEU A 92 -13.85 -4.34 3.61
CA LEU A 92 -12.42 -4.49 3.86
C LEU A 92 -11.63 -4.82 2.58
N PHE A 93 -12.24 -5.51 1.62
CA PHE A 93 -11.60 -5.86 0.36
C PHE A 93 -11.22 -4.60 -0.45
N GLY A 94 -11.97 -3.50 -0.25
CA GLY A 94 -11.70 -2.20 -0.85
C GLY A 94 -10.30 -1.70 -0.57
N TYR A 95 -9.73 -1.96 0.61
CA TYR A 95 -8.40 -1.44 0.99
C TYR A 95 -7.20 -2.12 0.30
N LEU A 96 -7.41 -3.08 -0.61
CA LEU A 96 -6.30 -3.82 -1.21
C LEU A 96 -5.43 -2.98 -2.14
N ASP A 97 -6.04 -2.08 -2.90
CA ASP A 97 -5.34 -1.13 -3.77
C ASP A 97 -4.50 -0.13 -2.96
N ASP A 98 -5.08 0.45 -1.91
CA ASP A 98 -4.39 1.36 -0.98
C ASP A 98 -3.23 0.67 -0.27
N ALA A 99 -3.48 -0.53 0.28
CA ALA A 99 -2.45 -1.32 0.95
C ALA A 99 -1.30 -1.66 0.00
N TYR A 100 -1.61 -1.95 -1.27
CA TYR A 100 -0.61 -2.19 -2.29
C TYR A 100 0.18 -0.92 -2.64
N LEU A 101 -0.49 0.22 -2.85
CA LEU A 101 0.14 1.50 -3.12
C LEU A 101 1.11 1.89 -2.01
N VAL A 102 0.64 1.84 -0.75
CA VAL A 102 1.46 2.12 0.42
C VAL A 102 2.66 1.18 0.50
N ALA A 103 2.46 -0.13 0.31
CA ALA A 103 3.56 -1.09 0.31
C ALA A 103 4.57 -0.84 -0.82
N LYS A 104 4.10 -0.50 -2.03
CA LYS A 104 4.94 -0.14 -3.18
C LYS A 104 5.78 1.09 -2.88
N VAL A 105 5.16 2.18 -2.42
CA VAL A 105 5.85 3.42 -2.04
C VAL A 105 6.84 3.17 -0.92
N TYR A 106 6.46 2.44 0.12
CA TYR A 106 7.37 2.10 1.21
C TYR A 106 8.62 1.37 0.70
N THR A 107 8.45 0.34 -0.13
CA THR A 107 9.59 -0.40 -0.68
C THR A 107 10.50 0.51 -1.53
N GLN A 108 9.91 1.42 -2.31
CA GLN A 108 10.67 2.39 -3.11
C GLN A 108 11.45 3.39 -2.24
N VAL A 109 10.87 3.87 -1.14
CA VAL A 109 11.55 4.74 -0.16
C VAL A 109 12.76 4.03 0.43
N ILE A 110 12.59 2.78 0.86
CA ILE A 110 13.69 2.00 1.45
C ILE A 110 14.79 1.71 0.42
N ASP A 111 14.43 1.41 -0.82
CA ASP A 111 15.40 1.17 -1.92
C ASP A 111 16.23 2.42 -2.22
N GLU A 112 15.60 3.60 -2.20
CA GLU A 112 16.30 4.88 -2.36
C GLU A 112 17.24 5.17 -1.17
N LEU A 113 16.83 4.87 0.06
CA LEU A 113 17.69 5.03 1.23
C LEU A 113 18.90 4.08 1.16
N LYS A 114 18.71 2.82 0.76
CA LYS A 114 19.81 1.85 0.55
C LYS A 114 20.79 2.32 -0.51
N SER A 115 20.28 2.88 -1.62
CA SER A 115 21.10 3.42 -2.71
C SER A 115 21.97 4.59 -2.25
N ASN A 116 21.47 5.39 -1.30
CA ASN A 116 22.20 6.48 -0.64
C ASN A 116 23.04 6.01 0.56
N GLN A 117 23.42 4.72 0.60
CA GLN A 117 24.26 4.10 1.63
C GLN A 117 23.72 4.20 3.07
N THR A 118 22.41 4.41 3.22
CA THR A 118 21.77 4.39 4.54
C THR A 118 21.57 2.93 4.96
N ASN A 119 22.09 2.56 6.13
CA ASN A 119 21.89 1.21 6.65
C ASN A 119 20.45 1.03 7.15
N ILE A 120 19.72 0.10 6.53
CA ILE A 120 18.35 -0.22 6.91
C ILE A 120 18.40 -1.39 7.89
N SER A 121 17.96 -1.15 9.12
CA SER A 121 17.99 -2.15 10.19
C SER A 121 16.75 -2.06 11.09
N GLY A 122 16.58 -3.07 11.95
CA GLY A 122 15.46 -3.17 12.87
C GLY A 122 14.12 -3.24 12.12
N ILE A 123 13.15 -2.46 12.59
CA ILE A 123 11.77 -2.50 12.10
C ILE A 123 11.65 -2.20 10.60
N ASP A 124 12.52 -1.36 10.03
CA ASP A 124 12.45 -1.05 8.61
C ASP A 124 12.83 -2.24 7.73
N ALA A 125 13.80 -3.04 8.16
CA ALA A 125 14.21 -4.26 7.45
C ALA A 125 13.09 -5.30 7.47
N GLU A 126 12.50 -5.52 8.65
CA GLU A 126 11.37 -6.44 8.81
C GLU A 126 10.17 -6.04 7.95
N TYR A 127 9.75 -4.77 8.02
CA TYR A 127 8.62 -4.27 7.24
C TYR A 127 8.89 -4.26 5.74
N TYR A 128 10.15 -4.08 5.33
CA TYR A 128 10.51 -4.12 3.92
C TYR A 128 10.32 -5.52 3.35
N ASP A 129 10.78 -6.55 4.06
CA ASP A 129 10.60 -7.94 3.67
C ASP A 129 9.13 -8.35 3.66
N GLN A 130 8.37 -7.96 4.70
CA GLN A 130 6.92 -8.18 4.76
C GLN A 130 6.19 -7.50 3.60
N ALA A 131 6.48 -6.23 3.32
CA ALA A 131 5.86 -5.49 2.21
C ALA A 131 6.16 -6.13 0.85
N ILE A 132 7.41 -6.56 0.60
CA ILE A 132 7.78 -7.27 -0.63
C ILE A 132 7.06 -8.60 -0.76
N TYR A 133 6.97 -9.35 0.32
CA TYR A 133 6.32 -10.66 0.32
C TYR A 133 4.81 -10.52 0.10
N LEU A 134 4.15 -9.68 0.89
CA LEU A 134 2.70 -9.58 0.91
C LEU A 134 2.13 -8.93 -0.36
N LYS A 135 2.80 -7.93 -0.94
CA LYS A 135 2.30 -7.25 -2.16
C LYS A 135 2.14 -8.21 -3.35
N ARG A 136 2.89 -9.32 -3.37
CA ARG A 136 2.77 -10.36 -4.42
C ARG A 136 1.40 -11.03 -4.40
N TYR A 137 0.81 -11.24 -3.21
CA TYR A 137 -0.52 -11.83 -3.09
C TYR A 137 -1.57 -10.87 -3.63
N VAL A 138 -1.48 -9.59 -3.27
CA VAL A 138 -2.40 -8.55 -3.75
C VAL A 138 -2.37 -8.47 -5.28
N ARG A 139 -1.18 -8.45 -5.89
CA ARG A 139 -1.02 -8.49 -7.35
C ARG A 139 -1.69 -9.72 -8.00
N GLY A 140 -1.71 -10.86 -7.31
CA GLY A 140 -2.39 -12.06 -7.78
C GLY A 140 -3.93 -11.94 -7.77
N VAL A 141 -4.50 -11.06 -6.96
CA VAL A 141 -5.95 -10.87 -6.79
C VAL A 141 -6.48 -9.70 -7.60
N ILE A 142 -5.77 -8.57 -7.61
CA ILE A 142 -6.14 -7.33 -8.31
C ILE A 142 -5.05 -6.89 -9.30
N PRO A 143 -4.72 -7.71 -10.32
CA PRO A 143 -3.58 -7.46 -11.21
C PRO A 143 -3.74 -6.21 -12.08
N ARG A 144 -4.97 -5.80 -12.40
CA ARG A 144 -5.21 -4.63 -13.25
C ARG A 144 -4.97 -3.34 -12.48
N GLU A 145 -5.50 -3.29 -11.27
CA GLU A 145 -5.39 -2.19 -10.32
C GLU A 145 -3.92 -2.02 -9.90
N THR A 146 -3.25 -3.11 -9.51
CA THR A 146 -1.83 -3.08 -9.14
C THR A 146 -0.89 -2.68 -10.28
N LYS A 147 -1.22 -3.02 -11.53
CA LYS A 147 -0.48 -2.56 -12.71
C LYS A 147 -0.57 -1.04 -12.88
N LYS A 148 -1.77 -0.46 -12.74
CA LYS A 148 -1.94 1.01 -12.79
C LYS A 148 -1.16 1.69 -11.68
N ILE A 149 -1.19 1.14 -10.47
CA ILE A 149 -0.42 1.65 -9.33
C ILE A 149 1.08 1.57 -9.60
N ASP A 150 1.57 0.46 -10.15
CA ASP A 150 2.99 0.30 -10.51
C ASP A 150 3.41 1.37 -11.54
N GLU A 151 2.61 1.58 -12.59
CA GLU A 151 2.86 2.61 -13.63
C GLU A 151 2.84 4.02 -13.03
N MET A 152 1.88 4.33 -12.16
CA MET A 152 1.80 5.62 -11.47
C MET A 152 3.04 5.88 -10.62
N VAL A 153 3.45 4.93 -9.77
CA VAL A 153 4.62 5.10 -8.90
C VAL A 153 5.90 5.21 -9.73
N GLU A 154 6.05 4.45 -10.81
CA GLU A 154 7.22 4.55 -11.69
C GLU A 154 7.34 5.92 -12.35
N GLN A 155 6.23 6.50 -12.81
CA GLN A 155 6.24 7.85 -13.37
C GLN A 155 6.63 8.91 -12.32
N LEU A 156 6.12 8.79 -11.09
CA LEU A 156 6.51 9.65 -9.97
C LEU A 156 8.01 9.57 -9.66
N VAL A 157 8.59 8.36 -9.66
CA VAL A 157 10.03 8.14 -9.46
C VAL A 157 10.85 8.78 -10.58
N GLN A 158 10.33 8.81 -11.80
CA GLN A 158 10.96 9.43 -12.97
C GLN A 158 10.75 10.96 -13.02
N GLY A 159 10.02 11.54 -12.07
CA GLY A 159 9.69 12.98 -12.05
C GLY A 159 8.61 13.39 -13.06
N ASN A 160 7.89 12.42 -13.61
CA ASN A 160 6.76 12.66 -14.51
C ASN A 160 5.45 12.56 -13.73
N ASN A 161 4.82 13.70 -13.45
CA ASN A 161 3.62 13.73 -12.59
C ASN A 161 2.31 13.63 -13.37
N LYS A 162 2.34 13.45 -14.70
CA LYS A 162 1.14 13.52 -15.55
C LYS A 162 0.02 12.59 -15.10
N LEU A 163 0.33 11.32 -14.84
CA LEU A 163 -0.69 10.33 -14.46
C LEU A 163 -1.27 10.61 -13.07
N PHE A 164 -0.45 11.17 -12.17
CA PHE A 164 -0.91 11.61 -10.85
C PHE A 164 -1.81 12.84 -10.99
N GLU A 165 -1.42 13.84 -11.77
CA GLU A 165 -2.25 15.04 -12.02
C GLU A 165 -3.58 14.72 -12.71
N GLU A 166 -3.63 13.69 -13.56
CA GLU A 166 -4.86 13.21 -14.20
C GLU A 166 -5.83 12.57 -13.21
N ILE A 167 -5.32 11.98 -12.12
CA ILE A 167 -6.12 11.35 -11.05
C ILE A 167 -6.81 12.40 -10.15
N PHE A 168 -6.19 13.58 -9.96
CA PHE A 168 -6.75 14.66 -9.12
C PHE A 168 -7.50 15.75 -9.91
N LYS A 169 -7.85 15.51 -11.18
CA LYS A 169 -8.66 16.42 -12.00
C LYS A 169 -10.12 16.02 -11.99
#